data_AF-A0A8J9YN80-F1
#
_entry.id   AF-A0A8J9YN80-F1
#
_cell.length_a   1.000
_cell.length_b   1.000
_cell.length_c   1.000
_cell.angle_alpha   90.00
_cell.angle_beta   90.00
_cell.angle_gamma   90.00
#
_symmetry.space_group_name_H-M   'P 1'
#
loop_
_entity.id
_entity.type
_entity.pdbx_description
1 polymer ?
#
loop_
_entity_poly.entity_id
_entity_poly.type
_entity_poly.pdbx_seq_one_letter_code
_entity_poly.pdbx_strand_id
1 'polypeptide(L)'
;MAEDEKYICTLSSAMKKMAEDELNETDLNRDRDIQALREKVKGLPGLNSRTDGGFLVRFLRTRKYNVERAFQLVQSYYKARTDAPEFFDNFTPSSVRHVLESGIIAVMRDRDKEGRRVMVFRVDKWDPVVIKLADIFKAGFLLMEKIIEEEETQVAGVTFIEDLAGMTANHVYYASSPTLMYKGYGAFQIRMHGKVYSTLHECLGKHVLPPEYGGDGPDYDDSVKLWTDRLMASEQDFVKFNKKGFVAHGNLGTSATGDETMSGMVGSFKKLNVD
;
A
#
# COMPACT_ATOMS: atom_id res chain seq x y z
N MET A 1 -12.15 8.51 -13.66
CA MET A 1 -12.86 7.60 -14.58
C MET A 1 -14.30 7.44 -14.16
N ALA A 2 -15.22 7.36 -15.11
CA ALA A 2 -16.64 7.08 -14.85
C ALA A 2 -16.84 5.59 -14.48
N GLU A 3 -17.93 5.26 -13.77
CA GLU A 3 -18.16 3.90 -13.23
C GLU A 3 -18.28 2.81 -14.32
N ASP A 4 -18.57 3.19 -15.56
CA ASP A 4 -18.73 2.30 -16.72
C ASP A 4 -17.67 2.52 -17.82
N GLU A 5 -16.62 3.29 -17.53
CA GLU A 5 -15.53 3.52 -18.48
C GLU A 5 -14.68 2.24 -18.63
N LYS A 6 -14.42 1.87 -19.88
CA LYS A 6 -13.59 0.69 -20.19
C LYS A 6 -12.19 0.87 -19.60
N TYR A 7 -11.72 -0.15 -18.88
CA TYR A 7 -10.34 -0.15 -18.38
C TYR A 7 -9.35 -0.26 -19.53
N ILE A 8 -8.31 0.57 -19.50
CA ILE A 8 -7.21 0.55 -20.47
C ILE A 8 -5.95 0.19 -19.71
N CYS A 9 -5.39 -0.99 -20.00
CA CYS A 9 -4.13 -1.45 -19.43
C CYS A 9 -2.95 -0.72 -20.11
N THR A 10 -2.14 -0.02 -19.33
CA THR A 10 -0.98 0.75 -19.81
C THR A 10 0.36 0.05 -19.60
N LEU A 11 0.36 -1.21 -19.13
CA LEU A 11 1.59 -1.99 -18.93
C LEU A 11 2.37 -2.20 -20.23
N SER A 12 3.70 -2.09 -20.13
CA SER A 12 4.63 -2.51 -21.19
C SER A 12 4.51 -4.01 -21.48
N SER A 13 4.99 -4.45 -22.65
CA SER A 13 4.96 -5.87 -23.02
C SER A 13 5.67 -6.79 -22.01
N ALA A 14 6.79 -6.33 -21.45
CA ALA A 14 7.52 -7.08 -20.43
C ALA A 14 6.69 -7.21 -19.14
N MET A 15 6.04 -6.14 -18.70
CA MET A 15 5.18 -6.16 -17.50
C MET A 15 3.90 -6.96 -17.72
N LYS A 16 3.31 -6.93 -18.93
CA LYS A 16 2.20 -7.82 -19.29
C LYS A 16 2.61 -9.28 -19.19
N LYS A 17 3.81 -9.63 -19.65
CA LYS A 17 4.32 -10.99 -19.54
C LYS A 17 4.48 -11.44 -18.08
N MET A 18 5.05 -10.57 -17.24
CA MET A 18 5.12 -10.81 -15.80
C MET A 18 3.74 -10.97 -15.17
N ALA A 19 2.77 -10.11 -15.53
CA ALA A 19 1.40 -10.21 -15.02
C ALA A 19 0.70 -11.51 -15.46
N GLU A 20 0.95 -11.98 -16.68
CA GLU A 20 0.47 -13.28 -17.14
C GLU A 20 1.09 -14.42 -16.31
N ASP A 21 2.42 -14.45 -16.20
CA ASP A 21 3.15 -15.54 -15.56
C ASP A 21 2.91 -15.62 -14.05
N GLU A 22 2.77 -14.48 -13.37
CA GLU A 22 2.68 -14.43 -11.90
C GLU A 22 1.25 -14.27 -11.37
N LEU A 23 0.38 -13.59 -12.14
CA LEU A 23 -0.95 -13.17 -11.70
C LEU A 23 -2.07 -13.78 -12.54
N ASN A 24 -1.75 -14.57 -13.57
CA ASN A 24 -2.73 -15.09 -14.55
C ASN A 24 -3.50 -13.97 -15.27
N GLU A 25 -2.92 -12.78 -15.42
CA GLU A 25 -3.55 -11.69 -16.19
C GLU A 25 -3.29 -11.86 -17.68
N THR A 26 -4.34 -11.94 -18.50
CA THR A 26 -4.22 -11.95 -19.96
C THR A 26 -5.11 -10.88 -20.58
N ASP A 27 -4.81 -10.49 -21.82
CA ASP A 27 -5.68 -9.56 -22.55
C ASP A 27 -7.10 -10.13 -22.77
N LEU A 28 -7.24 -11.47 -22.77
CA LEU A 28 -8.52 -12.17 -22.94
C LEU A 28 -9.39 -12.16 -21.67
N ASN A 29 -8.80 -12.35 -20.49
CA ASN A 29 -9.57 -12.48 -19.25
C ASN A 29 -9.80 -11.14 -18.54
N ARG A 30 -8.98 -10.12 -18.81
CA ARG A 30 -8.99 -8.86 -18.06
C ARG A 30 -10.36 -8.19 -18.04
N ASP A 31 -10.93 -7.91 -19.21
CA ASP A 31 -12.20 -7.20 -19.31
C ASP A 31 -13.34 -8.02 -18.71
N ARG A 32 -13.34 -9.34 -18.97
CA ARG A 32 -14.33 -10.29 -18.45
C ARG A 32 -14.32 -10.35 -16.92
N ASP A 33 -13.14 -10.47 -16.32
CA ASP A 33 -13.01 -10.69 -14.88
C ASP A 33 -13.20 -9.38 -14.10
N ILE A 34 -12.83 -8.22 -14.68
CA ILE A 34 -13.21 -6.90 -14.15
C ILE A 34 -14.73 -6.76 -14.12
N GLN A 35 -15.42 -7.15 -15.20
CA GLN A 35 -16.88 -7.08 -15.26
C GLN A 35 -17.54 -8.04 -14.25
N ALA A 36 -17.06 -9.27 -14.14
CA ALA A 36 -17.57 -10.24 -13.17
C ALA A 36 -17.40 -9.75 -11.72
N LEU A 37 -16.25 -9.18 -11.38
CA LEU A 37 -16.02 -8.59 -10.06
C LEU A 37 -16.92 -7.36 -9.84
N ARG A 38 -17.08 -6.51 -10.86
CA ARG A 38 -17.95 -5.33 -10.82
C ARG A 38 -19.39 -5.71 -10.47
N GLU A 39 -19.92 -6.74 -11.13
CA GLU A 39 -21.29 -7.23 -10.90
C GLU A 39 -21.47 -7.75 -9.48
N LYS A 40 -20.51 -8.52 -8.96
CA LYS A 40 -20.52 -8.99 -7.57
C LYS A 40 -20.51 -7.84 -6.56
N VAL A 41 -19.67 -6.82 -6.80
CA VAL A 41 -19.59 -5.64 -5.93
C VAL A 41 -20.88 -4.82 -5.98
N LYS A 42 -21.45 -4.58 -7.17
CA LYS A 42 -22.74 -3.88 -7.32
C LYS A 42 -23.90 -4.67 -6.67
N GLY A 43 -23.82 -6.00 -6.68
CA GLY A 43 -24.82 -6.90 -6.10
C GLY A 43 -24.73 -7.08 -4.58
N LEU A 44 -23.71 -6.55 -3.90
CA LEU A 44 -23.53 -6.73 -2.46
C LEU A 44 -24.39 -5.72 -1.67
N PRO A 45 -25.41 -6.17 -0.91
CA PRO A 45 -26.29 -5.27 -0.18
C PRO A 45 -25.52 -4.46 0.88
N GLY A 46 -25.85 -3.18 1.00
CA GLY A 46 -25.25 -2.29 2.00
C GLY A 46 -23.87 -1.77 1.65
N LEU A 47 -23.21 -2.20 0.56
CA LEU A 47 -21.91 -1.66 0.15
C LEU A 47 -22.07 -0.59 -0.94
N ASN A 48 -21.67 0.65 -0.65
CA ASN A 48 -21.46 1.69 -1.67
C ASN A 48 -19.98 1.74 -2.04
N SER A 49 -19.56 0.93 -3.02
CA SER A 49 -18.16 0.83 -3.45
C SER A 49 -17.84 1.69 -4.68
N ARG A 50 -16.55 1.94 -4.91
CA ARG A 50 -16.01 2.18 -6.25
C ARG A 50 -16.18 0.94 -7.14
N THR A 51 -16.46 1.16 -8.43
CA THR A 51 -16.62 0.09 -9.43
C THR A 51 -15.86 0.36 -10.73
N ASP A 52 -15.04 1.43 -10.75
CA ASP A 52 -14.17 1.73 -11.87
C ASP A 52 -13.13 0.63 -12.09
N GLY A 53 -12.78 0.35 -13.35
CA GLY A 53 -11.89 -0.75 -13.68
C GLY A 53 -10.50 -0.63 -13.05
N GLY A 54 -9.97 0.59 -12.95
CA GLY A 54 -8.67 0.86 -12.31
C GLY A 54 -8.65 0.59 -10.81
N PHE A 55 -9.79 0.68 -10.12
CA PHE A 55 -9.94 0.22 -8.74
C PHE A 55 -10.04 -1.30 -8.66
N LEU A 56 -10.93 -1.92 -9.44
CA LEU A 56 -11.22 -3.35 -9.36
C LEU A 56 -10.03 -4.24 -9.77
N VAL A 57 -9.24 -3.81 -10.76
CA VAL A 57 -8.08 -4.57 -11.23
C VAL A 57 -7.03 -4.78 -10.14
N ARG A 58 -6.93 -3.86 -9.16
CA ARG A 58 -6.00 -3.97 -8.01
C ARG A 58 -6.29 -5.24 -7.20
N PHE A 59 -7.56 -5.52 -6.98
CA PHE A 59 -8.03 -6.69 -6.22
C PHE A 59 -7.83 -7.99 -7.02
N LEU A 60 -8.09 -7.95 -8.32
CA LEU A 60 -7.87 -9.09 -9.22
C LEU A 60 -6.38 -9.46 -9.29
N ARG A 61 -5.50 -8.48 -9.56
CA ARG A 61 -4.04 -8.69 -9.57
C ARG A 61 -3.54 -9.27 -8.25
N THR A 62 -3.97 -8.70 -7.13
CA THR A 62 -3.62 -9.17 -5.77
C THR A 62 -4.05 -10.61 -5.48
N ARG A 63 -5.11 -11.09 -6.15
CA ARG A 63 -5.65 -12.45 -5.99
C ARG A 63 -5.44 -13.31 -7.24
N LYS A 64 -4.46 -12.97 -8.08
CA LYS A 64 -4.06 -13.72 -9.28
C LYS A 64 -5.24 -14.05 -10.20
N TYR A 65 -6.08 -13.04 -10.42
CA TYR A 65 -7.30 -13.10 -11.23
C TYR A 65 -8.35 -14.12 -10.77
N ASN A 66 -8.29 -14.55 -9.49
CA ASN A 66 -9.38 -15.29 -8.88
C ASN A 66 -10.49 -14.31 -8.43
N VAL A 67 -11.59 -14.25 -9.20
CA VAL A 67 -12.70 -13.31 -8.99
C VAL A 67 -13.34 -13.45 -7.61
N GLU A 68 -13.56 -14.67 -7.10
CA GLU A 68 -14.19 -14.87 -5.78
C GLU A 68 -13.29 -14.38 -4.64
N ARG A 69 -12.00 -14.71 -4.70
CA ARG A 69 -11.02 -14.22 -3.71
C ARG A 69 -10.83 -12.71 -3.80
N ALA A 70 -10.89 -12.14 -5.00
CA ALA A 70 -10.84 -10.69 -5.20
C ALA A 70 -12.09 -10.02 -4.59
N PHE A 71 -13.27 -10.61 -4.76
CA PHE A 71 -14.51 -10.12 -4.15
C PHE A 71 -14.47 -10.18 -2.62
N GLN A 72 -13.94 -11.26 -2.05
CA GLN A 72 -13.67 -11.34 -0.60
C GLN A 72 -12.71 -10.23 -0.15
N LEU A 73 -11.65 -9.96 -0.92
CA LEU A 73 -10.70 -8.90 -0.60
C LEU A 73 -11.34 -7.50 -0.65
N VAL A 74 -12.25 -7.22 -1.59
CA VAL A 74 -13.01 -5.95 -1.61
C VAL A 74 -13.82 -5.80 -0.33
N GLN A 75 -14.47 -6.86 0.15
CA GLN A 75 -15.23 -6.84 1.41
C GLN A 75 -14.32 -6.58 2.62
N SER A 76 -13.20 -7.30 2.71
CA SER A 76 -12.20 -7.10 3.77
C SER A 76 -11.64 -5.69 3.77
N TYR A 77 -11.40 -5.10 2.59
CA TYR A 77 -10.91 -3.73 2.45
C TYR A 77 -11.87 -2.72 3.09
N TYR A 78 -13.16 -2.75 2.75
CA TYR A 78 -14.12 -1.81 3.34
C TYR A 78 -14.40 -2.12 4.82
N LYS A 79 -14.39 -3.39 5.21
CA LYS A 79 -14.52 -3.78 6.62
C LYS A 79 -13.37 -3.23 7.47
N ALA A 80 -12.13 -3.37 7.01
CA ALA A 80 -10.98 -2.84 7.73
C ALA A 80 -11.03 -1.31 7.90
N ARG A 81 -11.54 -0.59 6.90
CA ARG A 81 -11.75 0.87 6.99
C ARG A 81 -12.81 1.26 8.03
N THR A 82 -13.85 0.44 8.20
CA THR A 82 -14.87 0.65 9.24
C THR A 82 -14.37 0.28 10.63
N ASP A 83 -13.62 -0.82 10.74
CA ASP A 83 -13.22 -1.39 12.02
C ASP A 83 -12.02 -0.67 12.67
N ALA A 84 -11.28 0.14 11.92
CA ALA A 84 -10.08 0.84 12.40
C ALA A 84 -10.14 2.36 12.16
N PRO A 85 -11.12 3.08 12.75
CA PRO A 85 -11.29 4.52 12.57
C PRO A 85 -10.05 5.33 12.98
N GLU A 86 -9.21 4.81 13.88
CA GLU A 86 -7.94 5.46 14.26
C GLU A 86 -7.02 5.73 13.06
N PHE A 87 -7.06 4.88 12.03
CA PHE A 87 -6.26 5.02 10.81
C PHE A 87 -7.06 5.59 9.64
N PHE A 88 -8.37 5.40 9.59
CA PHE A 88 -9.20 5.73 8.42
C PHE A 88 -10.19 6.88 8.62
N ASP A 89 -10.28 7.47 9.82
CA ASP A 89 -11.00 8.72 10.03
C ASP A 89 -10.22 9.90 9.45
N ASN A 90 -10.96 10.83 8.83
CA ASN A 90 -10.40 11.99 8.13
C ASN A 90 -9.24 11.61 7.18
N PHE A 91 -9.36 10.49 6.46
CA PHE A 91 -8.30 9.87 5.65
C PHE A 91 -7.93 10.69 4.39
N THR A 92 -7.30 11.84 4.59
CA THR A 92 -6.99 12.82 3.54
C THR A 92 -5.52 13.24 3.62
N PRO A 93 -4.87 13.56 2.48
CA PRO A 93 -3.51 14.10 2.47
C PRO A 93 -3.33 15.28 3.43
N SER A 94 -4.27 16.23 3.44
CA SER A 94 -4.22 17.41 4.31
C SER A 94 -4.17 17.07 5.81
N SER A 95 -4.83 16.00 6.25
CA SER A 95 -4.83 15.55 7.66
C SER A 95 -3.45 15.10 8.18
N VAL A 96 -2.58 14.65 7.28
CA VAL A 96 -1.24 14.11 7.60
C VAL A 96 -0.12 14.90 6.96
N ARG A 97 -0.39 16.11 6.45
CA ARG A 97 0.62 16.98 5.83
C ARG A 97 1.90 17.09 6.66
N HIS A 98 1.76 17.23 7.97
CA HIS A 98 2.88 17.34 8.90
C HIS A 98 3.80 16.10 8.91
N VAL A 99 3.28 14.90 8.61
CA VAL A 99 4.08 13.68 8.45
C VAL A 99 4.70 13.61 7.07
N LEU A 100 3.97 14.02 6.02
CA LEU A 100 4.47 14.00 4.65
C LEU A 100 5.67 14.96 4.49
N GLU A 101 5.58 16.14 5.10
CA GLU A 101 6.61 17.18 5.05
C GLU A 101 7.79 16.93 6.03
N SER A 102 7.68 15.97 6.97
CA SER A 102 8.75 15.68 7.94
C SER A 102 9.83 14.74 7.41
N GLY A 103 9.57 14.03 6.30
CA GLY A 103 10.49 13.03 5.75
C GLY A 103 10.59 11.75 6.58
N ILE A 104 9.63 11.47 7.47
CA ILE A 104 9.56 10.19 8.20
C ILE A 104 9.28 9.03 7.25
N ILE A 105 8.40 9.24 6.28
CA ILE A 105 8.10 8.28 5.21
C ILE A 105 8.37 8.95 3.87
N ALA A 106 9.09 8.26 3.00
CA ALA A 106 9.29 8.68 1.62
C ALA A 106 8.96 7.53 0.66
N VAL A 107 8.46 7.88 -0.52
CA VAL A 107 8.41 6.98 -1.67
C VAL A 107 9.55 7.40 -2.58
N MET A 108 10.44 6.49 -2.97
CA MET A 108 11.55 6.83 -3.86
C MET A 108 11.02 7.14 -5.27
N ARG A 109 11.63 8.12 -5.93
CA ARG A 109 11.27 8.51 -7.31
C ARG A 109 11.39 7.33 -8.27
N ASP A 110 12.50 6.61 -8.18
CA ASP A 110 12.85 5.53 -9.09
C ASP A 110 12.37 4.18 -8.52
N ARG A 111 12.30 3.16 -9.38
CA ARG A 111 11.96 1.79 -8.98
C ARG A 111 13.24 1.00 -8.77
N ASP A 112 13.18 -0.07 -7.99
CA ASP A 112 14.32 -0.97 -7.88
C ASP A 112 14.53 -1.80 -9.17
N LYS A 113 15.61 -2.58 -9.21
CA LYS A 113 15.96 -3.43 -10.36
C LYS A 113 14.90 -4.49 -10.72
N GLU A 114 13.96 -4.79 -9.84
CA GLU A 114 12.84 -5.71 -10.07
C GLU A 114 11.54 -4.97 -10.48
N GLY A 115 11.59 -3.64 -10.60
CA GLY A 115 10.44 -2.80 -10.94
C GLY A 115 9.55 -2.45 -9.73
N ARG A 116 9.94 -2.83 -8.51
CA ARG A 116 9.16 -2.56 -7.30
C ARG A 116 9.26 -1.08 -6.95
N ARG A 117 8.15 -0.53 -6.44
CA ARG A 117 8.18 0.81 -5.84
C ARG A 117 8.89 0.71 -4.49
N VAL A 118 9.79 1.63 -4.20
CA VAL A 118 10.53 1.62 -2.92
C VAL A 118 9.93 2.67 -1.98
N MET A 119 9.57 2.24 -0.78
CA MET A 119 9.18 3.11 0.33
C MET A 119 10.24 3.04 1.43
N VAL A 120 10.52 4.16 2.06
CA VAL A 120 11.52 4.26 3.12
C VAL A 120 10.89 4.90 4.34
N PHE A 121 10.99 4.23 5.48
CA PHE A 121 10.69 4.79 6.80
C PHE A 121 12.00 5.12 7.51
N ARG A 122 12.07 6.31 8.12
CA ARG A 122 13.22 6.80 8.86
C ARG A 122 12.86 7.09 10.30
N VAL A 123 13.39 6.27 11.22
CA VAL A 123 13.09 6.43 12.65
C VAL A 123 13.72 7.70 13.24
N ASP A 124 14.87 8.15 12.74
CA ASP A 124 15.57 9.34 13.26
C ASP A 124 14.81 10.65 13.02
N LYS A 125 13.89 10.65 12.05
CA LYS A 125 13.00 11.77 11.74
C LYS A 125 11.73 11.79 12.59
N TRP A 126 11.44 10.71 13.30
CA TRP A 126 10.25 10.58 14.12
C TRP A 126 10.51 11.06 15.55
N ASP A 127 9.86 12.13 15.96
CA ASP A 127 9.72 12.46 17.39
C ASP A 127 8.39 11.88 17.91
N PRO A 128 8.39 10.83 18.75
CA PRO A 128 7.17 10.20 19.26
C PRO A 128 6.34 11.08 20.19
N VAL A 129 6.91 12.15 20.75
CA VAL A 129 6.19 13.10 21.60
C VAL A 129 5.41 14.10 20.75
N VAL A 130 5.89 14.40 19.55
CA VAL A 130 5.29 15.39 18.64
C VAL A 130 4.36 14.74 17.63
N ILE A 131 4.78 13.64 16.99
CA ILE A 131 4.04 12.97 15.91
C ILE A 131 3.53 11.62 16.39
N LYS A 132 2.21 11.46 16.34
CA LYS A 132 1.54 10.22 16.75
C LYS A 132 1.82 9.11 15.74
N LEU A 133 2.06 7.91 16.24
CA LEU A 133 2.25 6.72 15.41
C LEU A 133 1.06 6.46 14.47
N ALA A 134 -0.17 6.76 14.90
CA ALA A 134 -1.36 6.63 14.07
C ALA A 134 -1.35 7.55 12.83
N ASP A 135 -0.78 8.77 12.95
CA ASP A 135 -0.65 9.69 11.83
C ASP A 135 0.41 9.20 10.82
N ILE A 136 1.46 8.54 11.32
CA ILE A 136 2.48 7.87 10.49
C ILE A 136 1.85 6.71 9.69
N PHE A 137 1.08 5.83 10.34
CA PHE A 137 0.37 4.76 9.63
C PHE A 137 -0.63 5.31 8.61
N LYS A 138 -1.38 6.34 8.96
CA LYS A 138 -2.32 7.01 8.06
C LYS A 138 -1.61 7.58 6.83
N ALA A 139 -0.48 8.26 7.01
CA ALA A 139 0.36 8.75 5.92
C ALA A 139 0.89 7.60 5.04
N GLY A 140 1.36 6.52 5.66
CA GLY A 140 1.78 5.31 4.95
C GLY A 140 0.67 4.70 4.10
N PHE A 141 -0.54 4.56 4.63
CA PHE A 141 -1.69 4.05 3.88
C PHE A 141 -2.12 4.99 2.74
N LEU A 142 -2.08 6.31 2.93
CA LEU A 142 -2.36 7.28 1.87
C LEU A 142 -1.34 7.20 0.72
N LEU A 143 -0.06 7.09 1.05
CA LEU A 143 1.00 6.87 0.06
C LEU A 143 0.81 5.52 -0.64
N MET A 144 0.49 4.46 0.09
CA MET A 144 0.17 3.15 -0.48
C MET A 144 -1.00 3.23 -1.47
N GLU A 145 -2.12 3.84 -1.09
CA GLU A 145 -3.29 4.07 -1.96
C GLU A 145 -2.90 4.83 -3.24
N LYS A 146 -1.93 5.75 -3.14
CA LYS A 146 -1.43 6.51 -4.29
C LYS A 146 -0.50 5.72 -5.20
N ILE A 147 0.44 4.94 -4.65
CA ILE A 147 1.38 4.17 -5.48
C ILE A 147 0.71 2.96 -6.15
N ILE A 148 -0.32 2.38 -5.54
CA ILE A 148 -1.08 1.27 -6.14
C ILE A 148 -2.03 1.74 -7.25
N GLU A 149 -2.11 3.04 -7.54
CA GLU A 149 -2.72 3.51 -8.79
C GLU A 149 -1.83 3.19 -10.00
N GLU A 150 -0.52 3.04 -9.80
CA GLU A 150 0.43 2.66 -10.84
C GLU A 150 0.29 1.16 -11.16
N GLU A 151 0.00 0.81 -12.41
CA GLU A 151 -0.14 -0.59 -12.82
C GLU A 151 1.12 -1.42 -12.58
N GLU A 152 2.29 -0.83 -12.82
CA GLU A 152 3.59 -1.49 -12.58
C GLU A 152 3.76 -1.86 -11.11
N THR A 153 3.32 -1.00 -10.18
CA THR A 153 3.38 -1.30 -8.74
C THR A 153 2.44 -2.45 -8.36
N GLN A 154 1.28 -2.56 -9.02
CA GLN A 154 0.34 -3.66 -8.79
C GLN A 154 0.89 -5.02 -9.28
N VAL A 155 1.81 -5.00 -10.26
CA VAL A 155 2.42 -6.22 -10.81
C VAL A 155 3.74 -6.58 -10.12
N ALA A 156 4.67 -5.62 -10.05
CA ALA A 156 5.99 -5.85 -9.47
C ALA A 156 5.97 -5.85 -7.94
N GLY A 157 5.07 -5.08 -7.32
CA GLY A 157 4.94 -4.94 -5.88
C GLY A 157 5.70 -3.73 -5.31
N VAL A 158 5.89 -3.76 -3.99
CA VAL A 158 6.48 -2.69 -3.18
C VAL A 158 7.57 -3.27 -2.29
N THR A 159 8.68 -2.56 -2.11
CA THR A 159 9.72 -2.86 -1.13
C THR A 159 9.79 -1.77 -0.08
N PHE A 160 9.87 -2.16 1.18
CA PHE A 160 10.02 -1.24 2.32
C PHE A 160 11.46 -1.28 2.83
N ILE A 161 12.04 -0.11 3.05
CA ILE A 161 13.30 0.08 3.78
C ILE A 161 12.94 0.70 5.13
N GLU A 162 13.25 -0.02 6.20
CA GLU A 162 13.14 0.48 7.57
C GLU A 162 14.53 0.93 8.03
N ASP A 163 14.80 2.24 7.96
CA ASP A 163 16.02 2.82 8.47
C ASP A 163 15.91 3.07 9.97
N LEU A 164 16.51 2.16 10.72
CA LEU A 164 16.50 2.15 12.18
C LEU A 164 17.70 2.90 12.79
N ALA A 165 18.51 3.60 11.98
CA ALA A 165 19.55 4.48 12.51
C ALA A 165 18.93 5.55 13.41
N GLY A 166 19.50 5.78 14.60
CA GLY A 166 18.95 6.76 15.56
C GLY A 166 17.78 6.24 16.42
N MET A 167 17.37 4.96 16.28
CA MET A 167 16.35 4.37 17.16
C MET A 167 16.76 4.45 18.64
N THR A 168 15.80 4.74 19.52
CA THR A 168 16.00 4.89 20.96
C THR A 168 14.93 4.09 21.73
N ALA A 169 15.12 3.91 23.03
CA ALA A 169 14.11 3.27 23.88
C ALA A 169 12.76 4.01 23.86
N ASN A 170 12.77 5.33 23.66
CA ASN A 170 11.54 6.12 23.53
C ASN A 170 10.74 5.69 22.29
N HIS A 171 11.40 5.53 21.13
CA HIS A 171 10.76 5.02 19.93
C HIS A 171 10.14 3.64 20.17
N VAL A 172 10.88 2.72 20.81
CA VAL A 172 10.38 1.38 21.12
C VAL A 172 9.15 1.44 22.03
N TYR A 173 9.16 2.28 23.07
CA TYR A 173 8.02 2.45 23.96
C TYR A 173 6.76 2.87 23.21
N TYR A 174 6.85 3.88 22.34
CA TYR A 174 5.70 4.36 21.55
C TYR A 174 5.32 3.42 20.39
N ALA A 175 6.27 2.68 19.81
CA ALA A 175 6.03 1.68 18.77
C ALA A 175 5.43 0.37 19.32
N SER A 176 5.64 0.10 20.61
CA SER A 176 5.20 -1.12 21.28
C SER A 176 3.70 -1.12 21.59
N SER A 177 2.87 -1.09 20.55
CA SER A 177 1.52 -1.67 20.61
C SER A 177 1.64 -3.18 20.38
N PRO A 178 1.33 -4.04 21.38
CA PRO A 178 1.52 -5.49 21.29
C PRO A 178 0.79 -6.15 20.11
N THR A 179 -0.31 -5.56 19.66
CA THR A 179 -1.17 -6.12 18.60
C THR A 179 -0.60 -5.91 17.19
N LEU A 180 0.15 -4.83 16.97
CA LEU A 180 0.57 -4.42 15.62
C LEU A 180 1.86 -5.14 15.17
N MET A 181 2.76 -5.45 16.09
CA MET A 181 4.06 -6.07 15.77
C MET A 181 3.95 -7.56 15.39
N TYR A 182 3.15 -8.37 16.09
CA TYR A 182 3.26 -9.84 15.94
C TYR A 182 2.67 -10.42 14.65
N LYS A 183 1.75 -9.73 13.97
CA LYS A 183 1.04 -10.27 12.79
C LYS A 183 1.50 -9.72 11.45
N GLY A 184 2.14 -8.54 11.41
CA GLY A 184 2.63 -7.94 10.18
C GLY A 184 3.86 -8.65 9.61
N TYR A 185 4.84 -8.97 10.45
CA TYR A 185 6.15 -9.49 10.01
C TYR A 185 6.12 -10.90 9.40
N GLY A 186 5.11 -11.73 9.71
CA GLY A 186 5.00 -13.09 9.16
C GLY A 186 4.68 -13.15 7.66
N ALA A 187 4.26 -12.02 7.07
CA ALA A 187 3.90 -11.93 5.66
C ALA A 187 4.94 -11.23 4.78
N PHE A 188 5.93 -10.56 5.39
CA PHE A 188 6.98 -9.85 4.68
C PHE A 188 8.28 -10.66 4.67
N GLN A 189 8.99 -10.64 3.55
CA GLN A 189 10.36 -11.14 3.51
C GLN A 189 11.28 -10.08 4.14
N ILE A 190 11.74 -10.31 5.37
CA ILE A 190 12.58 -9.37 6.11
C ILE A 190 14.05 -9.69 5.87
N ARG A 191 14.84 -8.68 5.51
CA ARG A 191 16.30 -8.77 5.39
C ARG A 191 16.95 -7.68 6.24
N MET A 192 17.98 -8.05 6.99
CA MET A 192 18.74 -7.11 7.83
C MET A 192 20.11 -6.87 7.21
N HIS A 193 20.42 -5.61 6.92
CA HIS A 193 21.64 -5.21 6.21
C HIS A 193 22.72 -4.60 7.14
N GLY A 194 22.34 -4.18 8.36
CA GLY A 194 23.23 -3.52 9.29
C GLY A 194 23.79 -2.20 8.70
N LYS A 195 25.07 -1.91 8.98
CA LYS A 195 25.76 -0.70 8.49
C LYS A 195 26.50 -0.91 7.17
N VAL A 196 26.40 -2.10 6.58
CA VAL A 196 27.12 -2.46 5.35
C VAL A 196 26.11 -2.48 4.20
N TYR A 197 26.09 -1.39 3.42
CA TYR A 197 25.09 -1.22 2.36
C TYR A 197 25.30 -2.12 1.14
N SER A 198 26.38 -2.90 1.02
CA SER A 198 26.60 -3.76 -0.15
C SER A 198 25.44 -4.74 -0.37
N THR A 199 24.94 -5.35 0.69
CA THR A 199 23.80 -6.28 0.62
C THR A 199 22.48 -5.56 0.30
N LEU A 200 22.32 -4.30 0.71
CA LEU A 200 21.18 -3.45 0.35
C LEU A 200 21.24 -3.08 -1.14
N HIS A 201 22.43 -2.71 -1.63
CA HIS A 201 22.70 -2.40 -3.04
C HIS A 201 22.48 -3.60 -3.94
N GLU A 202 22.84 -4.80 -3.49
CA GLU A 202 22.56 -6.05 -4.20
C GLU A 202 21.05 -6.29 -4.32
N CYS A 203 20.26 -5.93 -3.31
CA CYS A 203 18.80 -6.15 -3.34
C CYS A 203 18.06 -5.13 -4.21
N LEU A 204 18.41 -3.84 -4.11
CA LEU A 204 17.63 -2.75 -4.72
C LEU A 204 18.30 -2.13 -5.96
N GLY A 205 19.62 -2.20 -6.04
CA GLY A 205 20.44 -1.40 -6.95
C GLY A 205 20.78 -0.03 -6.35
N LYS A 206 21.95 0.52 -6.72
CA LYS A 206 22.39 1.84 -6.24
C LYS A 206 21.56 3.00 -6.81
N HIS A 207 21.09 2.85 -8.04
CA HIS A 207 20.40 3.91 -8.80
C HIS A 207 19.07 4.36 -8.19
N VAL A 208 18.44 3.54 -7.35
CA VAL A 208 17.20 3.90 -6.66
C VAL A 208 17.44 4.52 -5.29
N LEU A 209 18.65 4.32 -4.74
CA LEU A 209 18.99 4.71 -3.38
C LEU A 209 19.59 6.11 -3.35
N PRO A 210 19.14 6.97 -2.43
CA PRO A 210 19.77 8.25 -2.15
C PRO A 210 21.25 8.14 -1.75
N PRO A 211 22.03 9.24 -1.85
CA PRO A 211 23.44 9.27 -1.46
C PRO A 211 23.70 8.83 -0.02
N GLU A 212 22.81 9.15 0.94
CA GLU A 212 22.95 8.71 2.35
C GLU A 212 22.90 7.19 2.53
N TYR A 213 22.31 6.45 1.59
CA TYR A 213 22.29 4.99 1.56
C TYR A 213 23.42 4.42 0.67
N GLY A 214 24.39 5.25 0.27
CA GLY A 214 25.51 4.87 -0.60
C GLY A 214 25.10 4.58 -2.04
N GLY A 215 23.96 5.10 -2.48
CA GLY A 215 23.48 5.01 -3.86
C GLY A 215 23.90 6.19 -4.73
N ASP A 216 23.52 6.12 -6.00
CA ASP A 216 23.69 7.15 -7.04
C ASP A 216 22.32 7.64 -7.57
N GLY A 217 21.26 7.35 -6.82
CA GLY A 217 19.90 7.80 -7.09
C GLY A 217 19.64 9.26 -6.68
N PRO A 218 18.39 9.72 -6.85
CA PRO A 218 17.97 11.05 -6.43
C PRO A 218 18.09 11.27 -4.92
N ASP A 219 18.21 12.54 -4.54
CA ASP A 219 18.19 12.95 -3.14
C ASP A 219 16.87 12.53 -2.46
N TYR A 220 16.97 12.17 -1.18
CA TYR A 220 15.82 11.72 -0.40
C TYR A 220 14.74 12.80 -0.30
N ASP A 221 15.15 14.03 -0.02
CA ASP A 221 14.24 15.17 0.12
C ASP A 221 13.52 15.52 -1.19
N ASP A 222 14.16 15.31 -2.34
CA ASP A 222 13.51 15.44 -3.65
C ASP A 222 12.40 14.40 -3.84
N SER A 223 12.65 13.16 -3.38
CA SER A 223 11.65 12.10 -3.40
C SER A 223 10.48 12.39 -2.44
N VAL A 224 10.78 12.88 -1.22
CA VAL A 224 9.77 13.34 -0.25
C VAL A 224 8.90 14.43 -0.87
N LYS A 225 9.52 15.46 -1.45
CA LYS A 225 8.80 16.58 -2.06
C LYS A 225 7.92 16.14 -3.21
N LEU A 226 8.47 15.35 -4.15
CA LEU A 226 7.75 14.86 -5.32
C LEU A 226 6.46 14.12 -4.92
N TRP A 227 6.56 13.19 -3.96
CA TRP A 227 5.42 12.37 -3.58
C TRP A 227 4.46 13.09 -2.65
N THR A 228 4.94 14.01 -1.82
CA THR A 228 4.08 14.94 -1.07
C THR A 228 3.23 15.76 -2.04
N ASP A 229 3.84 16.40 -3.04
CA ASP A 229 3.11 17.21 -4.02
C ASP A 229 2.08 16.38 -4.80
N ARG A 230 2.45 15.17 -5.24
CA ARG A 230 1.52 14.24 -5.94
C ARG A 230 0.35 13.81 -5.06
N LEU A 231 0.60 13.49 -3.79
CA LEU A 231 -0.43 13.04 -2.87
C LEU A 231 -1.36 14.20 -2.51
N MET A 232 -0.81 15.38 -2.21
CA MET A 232 -1.57 16.60 -1.93
C MET A 232 -2.44 17.03 -3.13
N ALA A 233 -1.95 16.87 -4.36
CA ALA A 233 -2.74 17.13 -5.57
C ALA A 233 -3.96 16.20 -5.72
N SER A 234 -3.98 15.07 -4.99
CA SER A 234 -5.06 14.07 -5.02
C SER A 234 -6.09 14.27 -3.89
N GLU A 235 -6.01 15.36 -3.11
CA GLU A 235 -6.88 15.63 -1.96
C GLU A 235 -8.37 15.41 -2.25
N GLN A 236 -8.86 15.97 -3.35
CA GLN A 236 -10.28 15.90 -3.71
C GLN A 236 -10.73 14.47 -4.07
N ASP A 237 -9.84 13.67 -4.64
CA ASP A 237 -10.13 12.26 -4.91
C ASP A 237 -10.28 11.48 -3.59
N PHE A 238 -9.40 11.71 -2.61
CA PHE A 238 -9.54 11.10 -1.29
C PHE A 238 -10.83 11.56 -0.58
N VAL A 239 -11.14 12.86 -0.57
CA VAL A 239 -12.39 13.39 -0.01
C VAL A 239 -13.62 12.74 -0.66
N LYS A 240 -13.59 12.53 -1.98
CA LYS A 240 -14.66 11.85 -2.70
C LYS A 240 -14.77 10.38 -2.32
N PHE A 241 -13.66 9.64 -2.34
CA PHE A 241 -13.68 8.19 -2.16
C PHE A 241 -13.81 7.75 -0.70
N ASN A 242 -13.49 8.61 0.27
CA ASN A 242 -13.74 8.35 1.69
C ASN A 242 -15.24 8.23 2.04
N LYS A 243 -16.13 8.67 1.13
CA LYS A 243 -17.58 8.49 1.26
C LYS A 243 -18.06 7.10 0.83
N LYS A 244 -17.16 6.26 0.28
CA LYS A 244 -17.45 4.89 -0.15
C LYS A 244 -17.18 3.92 1.00
N GLY A 245 -18.03 2.92 1.14
CA GLY A 245 -17.99 1.98 2.25
C GLY A 245 -19.33 1.30 2.50
N PHE A 246 -19.38 0.49 3.56
CA PHE A 246 -20.63 -0.08 4.03
C PHE A 246 -21.51 1.03 4.61
N VAL A 247 -22.74 1.13 4.13
CA VAL A 247 -23.78 1.97 4.72
C VAL A 247 -24.10 1.39 6.08
N ALA A 248 -24.04 2.22 7.13
CA ALA A 248 -24.40 1.80 8.47
C ALA A 248 -25.88 1.38 8.51
N HIS A 249 -26.15 0.09 8.37
CA HIS A 249 -27.43 -0.49 8.72
C HIS A 249 -27.38 -0.87 10.20
N GLY A 250 -28.31 -0.31 10.98
CA GLY A 250 -28.34 -0.41 12.44
C GLY A 250 -28.18 -1.84 12.95
N ASN A 251 -27.34 -1.96 13.98
CA ASN A 251 -27.17 -3.11 14.87
C ASN A 251 -27.13 -4.49 14.21
N LEU A 252 -25.93 -4.90 13.77
CA LEU A 252 -25.51 -6.28 13.91
C LEU A 252 -24.43 -6.31 14.99
N GLY A 253 -24.81 -6.86 16.14
CA GLY A 253 -24.02 -6.90 17.35
C GLY A 253 -22.77 -7.78 17.24
N THR A 254 -21.97 -7.60 18.30
CA THR A 254 -20.82 -8.40 18.74
C THR A 254 -19.54 -8.29 17.91
N SER A 255 -18.76 -7.27 18.26
CA SER A 255 -17.31 -7.32 18.52
C SER A 255 -16.52 -8.44 17.80
N ALA A 256 -15.98 -8.11 16.63
CA ALA A 256 -14.73 -8.71 16.18
C ALA A 256 -13.59 -7.83 16.73
N THR A 257 -12.70 -8.43 17.50
CA THR A 257 -11.45 -7.82 17.94
C THR A 257 -10.70 -7.26 16.73
N GLY A 258 -10.05 -6.09 16.88
CA GLY A 258 -9.30 -5.36 15.84
C GLY A 258 -8.03 -6.07 15.32
N ASP A 259 -8.08 -7.40 15.27
CA ASP A 259 -6.96 -8.34 15.24
C ASP A 259 -6.85 -9.08 13.88
N GLU A 260 -7.85 -8.90 13.00
CA GLU A 260 -7.90 -9.45 11.63
C GLU A 260 -7.77 -8.40 10.51
N THR A 261 -7.85 -7.10 10.84
CA THR A 261 -7.96 -5.99 9.87
C THR A 261 -6.72 -5.84 8.98
N MET A 262 -5.52 -6.05 9.54
CA MET A 262 -4.25 -5.95 8.79
C MET A 262 -3.93 -7.20 7.96
N SER A 263 -4.36 -8.39 8.40
CA SER A 263 -4.16 -9.64 7.64
C SER A 263 -4.93 -9.64 6.31
N GLY A 264 -6.11 -9.01 6.30
CA GLY A 264 -6.92 -8.86 5.09
C GLY A 264 -6.28 -8.01 3.99
N MET A 265 -5.39 -7.08 4.32
CA MET A 265 -4.71 -6.20 3.36
C MET A 265 -3.46 -6.85 2.71
N VAL A 266 -3.02 -7.99 3.23
CA VAL A 266 -1.80 -8.68 2.80
C VAL A 266 -2.07 -9.54 1.55
N GLY A 267 -1.27 -9.31 0.51
CA GLY A 267 -1.29 -10.03 -0.77
C GLY A 267 -0.85 -11.50 -0.66
N SER A 268 -0.97 -12.25 -1.75
CA SER A 268 -0.34 -13.58 -1.84
C SER A 268 1.14 -13.44 -2.20
N PHE A 269 2.03 -13.44 -1.21
CA PHE A 269 3.47 -13.29 -1.41
C PHE A 269 4.17 -14.61 -1.77
N LYS A 270 5.24 -14.54 -2.57
CA LYS A 270 6.10 -15.68 -2.89
C LYS A 270 6.79 -16.17 -1.61
N LYS A 271 6.48 -17.41 -1.19
CA LYS A 271 7.28 -18.13 -0.19
C LYS A 271 8.57 -18.63 -0.86
N LEU A 272 9.70 -18.43 -0.19
CA LEU A 272 10.94 -19.13 -0.53
C LEU A 272 10.95 -20.48 0.19
N ASN A 273 11.31 -21.53 -0.54
CA ASN A 273 11.78 -22.75 0.08
C ASN A 273 13.13 -22.44 0.70
N VAL A 274 13.25 -22.72 1.99
CA VAL A 274 14.51 -22.65 2.72
C VAL A 274 15.10 -24.06 2.65
N ASP A 275 16.28 -24.18 2.05
CA ASP A 275 17.16 -25.35 2.23
C ASP A 275 17.85 -25.28 3.60
#